data_AF-A0A9E4INJ2-F1
#
_entry.id   AF-A0A9E4INJ2-F1
#
_cell.length_a   1.000
_cell.length_b   1.000
_cell.length_c   1.000
_cell.angle_alpha   90.00
_cell.angle_beta   90.00
_cell.angle_gamma   90.00
#
_symmetry.space_group_name_H-M   'P 1'
#
loop_
_entity.id
_entity.type
_entity.pdbx_description
1 polymer ?
#
loop_
_entity_poly.entity_id
_entity_poly.type
_entity_poly.pdbx_seq_one_letter_code
_entity_poly.pdbx_strand_id
1 'polypeptide(L)'
;MTSSERLRFDVFMESALYGEPGGFYASGRGAGRRTGDFLTSVEVGPLFGRLVARLADRCWERLGRPDDFTLVDAGAGRGALARSVLAARPACADTLR
;
A
#
# COMPACT_ATOMS: atom_id res chain seq x y z
N MET A 1 26.00 32.98 8.28
CA MET A 1 24.59 33.40 8.08
C MET A 1 23.94 32.41 7.14
N THR A 2 23.36 31.32 7.63
CA THR A 2 22.55 30.44 6.78
C THR A 2 21.27 31.20 6.46
N SER A 3 21.18 31.70 5.23
CA SER A 3 19.92 32.23 4.70
C SER A 3 18.86 31.14 4.89
N SER A 4 17.86 31.40 5.73
CA SER A 4 16.68 30.52 5.81
C SER A 4 15.86 30.79 4.55
N GLU A 5 16.31 30.19 3.45
CA GLU A 5 15.57 30.16 2.21
C GLU A 5 14.20 29.54 2.50
N ARG A 6 13.13 30.20 2.06
CA ARG A 6 11.78 29.67 2.22
C ARG A 6 11.66 28.41 1.37
N LEU A 7 11.55 27.26 2.02
CA LEU A 7 11.26 26.02 1.34
C LEU A 7 9.80 26.01 0.91
N ARG A 8 9.55 25.57 -0.32
CA ARG A 8 8.21 25.18 -0.72
C ARG A 8 7.75 24.01 0.15
N PHE A 9 6.47 23.97 0.49
CA PHE A 9 5.95 22.95 1.38
C PHE A 9 6.10 21.53 0.81
N ASP A 10 6.04 21.35 -0.51
CA ASP A 10 6.26 20.04 -1.15
C ASP A 10 7.71 19.56 -0.98
N VAL A 11 8.69 20.45 -1.09
CA VAL A 11 10.11 20.12 -0.85
C VAL A 11 10.34 19.76 0.62
N PHE A 12 9.69 20.49 1.53
CA PHE A 12 9.72 20.16 2.95
C PHE A 12 9.09 18.78 3.22
N MET A 13 7.91 18.49 2.65
CA MET A 13 7.22 17.21 2.85
C MET A 13 7.99 16.05 2.26
N GLU A 14 8.58 16.20 1.07
CA GLU A 14 9.45 15.19 0.46
C GLU A 14 10.62 14.84 1.40
N SER A 15 11.28 15.87 1.94
CA SER A 15 12.39 15.70 2.87
C SER A 15 11.95 15.06 4.19
N ALA A 16 10.83 15.50 4.77
CA ALA A 16 10.33 15.00 6.04
C ALA A 16 9.80 13.56 5.94
N LEU A 17 9.23 13.16 4.80
CA LEU A 17 8.68 11.83 4.60
C LEU A 17 9.71 10.81 4.09
N TYR A 18 10.61 11.23 3.19
CA TYR A 18 11.47 10.32 2.41
C TYR A 18 12.96 10.69 2.43
N GLY A 19 13.35 11.85 2.96
CA GLY A 19 14.73 12.31 2.98
C GLY A 19 15.64 11.50 3.89
N GLU A 20 16.94 11.51 3.58
CA GLU A 20 17.98 10.91 4.44
C GLU A 20 18.80 11.99 5.17
N PRO A 21 19.23 11.75 6.43
CA PRO A 21 18.81 10.66 7.30
C PRO A 21 17.48 10.97 8.02
N GLY A 22 16.59 10.00 8.14
CA GLY A 22 15.49 10.06 9.12
C GLY A 22 14.11 10.47 8.61
N GLY A 23 13.87 10.49 7.30
CA GLY A 23 12.52 10.63 6.74
C GLY A 23 11.56 9.59 7.33
N PHE A 24 10.31 10.00 7.58
CA PHE A 24 9.34 9.18 8.28
C PHE A 24 9.21 7.76 7.70
N TYR A 25 8.93 7.62 6.40
CA TYR A 25 8.78 6.30 5.76
C TYR A 25 10.11 5.59 5.49
N ALA A 26 11.24 6.31 5.47
CA ALA A 26 12.58 5.73 5.33
C ALA A 26 13.11 5.11 6.64
N SER A 27 12.56 5.51 7.80
CA SER A 27 13.04 5.11 9.13
C SER A 27 12.35 3.86 9.72
N GLY A 28 11.57 3.13 8.93
CA GLY A 28 10.84 1.93 9.38
C GLY A 28 9.57 2.22 10.21
N ARG A 29 9.20 3.50 10.34
CA ARG A 29 7.91 3.95 10.87
C ARG A 29 6.78 3.73 9.85
N GLY A 30 5.53 3.84 10.30
CA GLY A 30 4.36 3.73 9.42
C GLY A 30 3.22 2.92 10.00
N ALA A 31 2.44 2.28 9.13
CA ALA A 31 1.23 1.57 9.50
C ALA A 31 1.51 0.27 10.29
N GLY A 32 0.67 -0.03 11.29
CA GLY A 32 0.69 -1.32 11.98
C GLY A 32 -0.02 -1.33 13.34
N ARG A 33 -0.86 -2.35 13.58
CA ARG A 33 -1.59 -2.55 14.86
C ARG A 33 -0.75 -2.54 16.14
N ARG A 34 0.47 -3.08 16.09
CA ARG A 34 1.30 -3.33 17.30
C ARG A 34 2.49 -2.40 17.42
N THR A 35 3.04 -1.97 16.29
CA THR A 35 4.33 -1.26 16.24
C THR A 35 4.29 -0.07 15.27
N GLY A 36 3.11 0.25 14.72
CA GLY A 36 2.94 1.35 13.79
C GLY A 36 2.47 2.61 14.49
N ASP A 37 2.78 3.76 13.89
CA ASP A 37 2.35 5.08 14.35
C ASP A 37 0.86 5.33 14.05
N PHE A 38 0.28 4.57 13.12
CA PHE A 38 -1.14 4.67 12.74
C PHE A 38 -1.71 3.33 12.24
N LEU A 39 -3.04 3.26 12.16
CA LEU A 39 -3.79 2.11 11.62
C LEU A 39 -4.21 2.36 10.17
N THR A 40 -4.28 1.29 9.39
CA THR A 40 -4.89 1.29 8.04
C THR A 40 -6.09 0.34 7.97
N SER A 41 -6.93 0.45 6.93
CA SER A 41 -8.15 -0.36 6.81
C SER A 41 -7.89 -1.87 6.79
N VAL A 42 -6.77 -2.30 6.19
CA VAL A 42 -6.39 -3.73 6.15
C VAL A 42 -6.03 -4.26 7.54
N GLU A 43 -5.60 -3.39 8.44
CA GLU A 43 -5.27 -3.76 9.81
C GLU A 43 -6.52 -3.97 10.66
N VAL A 44 -7.63 -3.26 10.38
CA VAL A 44 -8.87 -3.36 11.18
C VAL A 44 -9.44 -4.78 11.16
N GLY A 45 -9.36 -5.48 10.04
CA GLY A 45 -9.82 -6.87 9.95
C GLY A 45 -9.90 -7.37 8.52
N PRO A 46 -10.36 -8.61 8.32
CA PRO A 46 -10.27 -9.28 7.02
C PRO A 46 -11.26 -8.75 5.98
N LEU A 47 -12.25 -7.93 6.37
CA LEU A 47 -13.30 -7.47 5.46
C LEU A 47 -12.73 -6.63 4.32
N PHE A 48 -11.78 -5.73 4.60
CA PHE A 48 -11.20 -4.86 3.57
C PHE A 48 -10.52 -5.67 2.46
N GLY A 49 -9.66 -6.64 2.82
CA GLY A 49 -9.01 -7.50 1.83
C GLY A 49 -10.00 -8.34 1.01
N ARG A 50 -11.06 -8.85 1.63
CA ARG A 50 -12.13 -9.57 0.89
C ARG A 50 -12.85 -8.67 -0.13
N LEU A 51 -13.07 -7.40 0.20
CA LEU A 51 -13.70 -6.47 -0.74
C LEU A 51 -12.77 -6.14 -1.91
N VAL A 52 -11.47 -5.96 -1.65
CA VAL A 52 -10.46 -5.75 -2.69
C VAL A 52 -10.32 -6.99 -3.58
N ALA A 53 -10.33 -8.20 -3.02
CA ALA A 53 -10.31 -9.45 -3.78
C ALA A 53 -11.51 -9.55 -4.75
N ARG A 54 -12.72 -9.22 -4.28
CA ARG A 54 -13.91 -9.17 -5.15
C ARG A 54 -13.81 -8.09 -6.23
N LEU A 55 -13.16 -6.96 -5.95
CA LEU A 55 -12.91 -5.94 -6.95
C LEU A 55 -11.93 -6.44 -8.01
N ALA A 56 -10.86 -7.13 -7.60
CA ALA A 56 -9.89 -7.74 -8.49
C ALA A 56 -10.57 -8.76 -9.44
N ASP A 57 -11.44 -9.63 -8.91
CA ASP A 57 -12.23 -10.56 -9.72
C ASP A 57 -13.08 -9.84 -10.77
N ARG A 58 -13.83 -8.80 -10.37
CA ARG A 58 -14.65 -8.03 -11.31
C ARG A 58 -13.82 -7.33 -12.39
N CYS A 59 -12.63 -6.83 -12.04
CA CYS A 59 -11.72 -6.23 -13.01
C CYS A 59 -11.18 -7.29 -13.98
N TRP A 60 -10.74 -8.43 -13.48
CA TRP A 60 -10.26 -9.56 -14.27
C TRP A 60 -11.34 -10.08 -15.24
N GLU A 61 -12.58 -10.26 -14.77
CA GLU A 61 -13.71 -10.66 -15.61
C GLU A 61 -14.01 -9.63 -16.71
N ARG A 62 -13.98 -8.34 -16.37
CA ARG A 62 -14.21 -7.25 -17.33
C ARG A 62 -13.11 -7.16 -18.39
N LEU A 63 -11.90 -7.61 -18.07
CA LEU A 63 -10.78 -7.72 -19.00
C LEU A 63 -10.81 -9.01 -19.84
N GLY A 64 -11.86 -9.84 -19.71
CA GLY A 64 -11.99 -11.06 -20.50
C GLY A 64 -11.26 -12.27 -19.91
N ARG A 65 -11.01 -12.27 -18.60
CA ARG A 65 -10.33 -13.35 -17.86
C ARG A 65 -8.95 -13.69 -18.44
N PRO A 66 -8.02 -12.72 -18.53
CA PRO A 66 -6.68 -13.00 -19.01
C PRO A 66 -5.96 -14.01 -18.12
N ASP A 67 -5.15 -14.87 -18.73
CA ASP A 67 -4.26 -15.82 -18.03
C ASP A 67 -3.12 -15.12 -17.28
N ASP A 68 -2.89 -13.84 -17.60
CA ASP A 68 -1.88 -12.97 -17.00
C ASP A 68 -2.54 -11.69 -16.48
N PHE A 69 -2.69 -11.57 -15.16
CA PHE A 69 -3.38 -10.46 -14.53
C PHE A 69 -2.53 -9.85 -13.40
N THR A 70 -1.86 -8.74 -13.67
CA THR A 70 -1.05 -8.05 -12.66
C THR A 70 -1.92 -7.20 -11.71
N LEU A 71 -1.75 -7.40 -10.40
CA LEU A 71 -2.35 -6.55 -9.37
C LEU A 71 -1.26 -5.80 -8.58
N VAL A 72 -1.17 -4.48 -8.77
CA VAL A 72 -0.13 -3.65 -8.16
C VAL A 72 -0.64 -2.98 -6.88
N ASP A 73 0.04 -3.21 -5.75
CA ASP A 73 -0.17 -2.53 -4.47
C ASP A 73 0.89 -1.43 -4.26
N ALA A 74 0.56 -0.19 -4.64
CA ALA A 74 1.46 0.94 -4.51
C ALA A 74 1.54 1.39 -3.03
N GLY A 75 2.75 1.35 -2.47
CA GLY A 75 2.93 1.63 -1.05
C GLY A 75 2.49 0.46 -0.15
N ALA A 76 2.70 -0.78 -0.61
CA ALA A 76 2.30 -2.01 0.09
C ALA A 76 2.76 -2.11 1.55
N GLY A 77 3.75 -1.30 1.95
CA GLY A 77 4.33 -1.30 3.28
C GLY A 77 4.82 -2.70 3.63
N ARG A 78 4.19 -3.33 4.61
CA ARG A 78 4.51 -4.70 5.03
C ARG A 78 3.80 -5.79 4.21
N GLY A 79 3.16 -5.45 3.08
CA GLY A 79 2.41 -6.39 2.22
C GLY A 79 1.11 -6.92 2.82
N ALA A 80 0.52 -6.19 3.77
CA ALA A 80 -0.67 -6.65 4.50
C ALA A 80 -1.88 -6.81 3.57
N LEU A 81 -2.06 -5.89 2.61
CA LEU A 81 -3.17 -5.94 1.66
C LEU A 81 -3.04 -7.12 0.70
N ALA A 82 -1.90 -7.28 0.04
CA ALA A 82 -1.63 -8.42 -0.84
C ALA A 82 -1.91 -9.77 -0.15
N ARG A 83 -1.39 -9.97 1.09
CA ARG A 83 -1.69 -11.18 1.87
C ARG A 83 -3.17 -11.36 2.17
N SER A 84 -3.87 -10.27 2.49
CA SER A 84 -5.31 -10.31 2.80
C SER A 84 -6.16 -10.64 1.57
N VAL A 85 -5.78 -10.13 0.39
CA VAL A 85 -6.40 -10.47 -0.90
C VAL A 85 -6.18 -11.95 -1.22
N LEU A 86 -4.94 -12.45 -1.16
CA LEU A 86 -4.64 -13.86 -1.43
C LEU A 86 -5.37 -14.80 -0.44
N ALA A 87 -5.43 -14.44 0.83
CA ALA A 87 -6.16 -15.20 1.85
C ALA A 87 -7.67 -15.25 1.58
N ALA A 88 -8.23 -14.27 0.86
CA ALA A 88 -9.63 -14.26 0.45
C ALA A 88 -9.93 -15.18 -0.73
N ARG A 89 -8.90 -15.77 -1.37
CA ARG A 89 -8.99 -16.69 -2.51
C ARG A 89 -9.88 -16.15 -3.65
N PRO A 90 -9.51 -15.03 -4.29
CA PRO A 90 -10.22 -14.53 -5.46
C PRO A 90 -10.22 -15.57 -6.58
N ALA A 91 -11.20 -15.53 -7.46
CA ALA A 91 -11.28 -16.40 -8.63
C ALA A 91 -10.08 -16.21 -9.58
N CYS A 92 -9.51 -15.00 -9.64
CA CYS A 92 -8.30 -14.72 -10.42
C CYS A 92 -6.99 -15.16 -9.74
N ALA A 93 -7.02 -15.82 -8.57
CA ALA A 93 -5.81 -16.10 -7.78
C ALA A 93 -4.69 -16.80 -8.56
N ASP A 94 -5.03 -17.75 -9.45
CA ASP A 94 -4.06 -18.52 -10.22
C ASP A 94 -3.46 -17.76 -11.41
N THR A 95 -4.04 -16.60 -11.77
CA THR A 95 -3.56 -15.73 -12.86
C THR A 95 -2.86 -14.47 -12.34
N LEU A 96 -2.86 -14.26 -11.02
CA LEU A 96 -2.24 -13.08 -10.40
C LEU A 96 -0.72 -13.09 -10.55
N ARG A 97 -0.19 -11.95 -10.99
CA ARG A 97 1.24 -11.62 -10.92
C ARG A 97 1.49 -10.40 -10.06
#